data_AF-A0A2V8MW47-F1
#
_entry.id   AF-A0A2V8MW47-F1
#
_cell.length_a   1.000
_cell.length_b   1.000
_cell.length_c   1.000
_cell.angle_alpha   90.00
_cell.angle_beta   90.00
_cell.angle_gamma   90.00
#
_symmetry.space_group_name_H-M   'P 1'
#
loop_
_entity.id
_entity.type
_entity.pdbx_description
1 polymer ?
#
loop_
_entity_poly.entity_id
_entity_poly.type
_entity_poly.pdbx_seq_one_letter_code
_entity_poly.pdbx_strand_id
1 'polypeptide(L)'
;MSVLVSFLWHMHQPFYKDLVRQCYVMPWAYLHGTKDYLGMAALAGEFPDLHQTFNLVPSLVVQLEEYACRKARDECFDLAFKPVDELSDEDRTLIIERF
;
A
#
# COMPACT_ATOMS: atom_id res chain seq x y z
N MET A 1 -35.35 13.50 -18.58
CA MET A 1 -34.12 13.11 -19.29
C MET A 1 -33.18 12.52 -18.25
N SER A 2 -32.74 11.27 -18.41
CA SER A 2 -31.80 10.64 -17.46
C SER A 2 -30.36 10.87 -17.91
N VAL A 3 -29.46 11.13 -16.96
CA VAL A 3 -28.02 11.22 -17.20
C VAL A 3 -27.38 9.89 -16.83
N LEU A 4 -26.53 9.36 -17.71
CA LEU A 4 -25.70 8.20 -17.40
C LEU A 4 -24.38 8.68 -16.80
N VAL A 5 -23.97 8.08 -15.69
CA VAL A 5 -22.72 8.38 -14.99
C VAL A 5 -21.89 7.09 -14.95
N SER A 6 -20.60 7.22 -15.21
CA SER A 6 -19.63 6.12 -15.10
C SER A 6 -18.44 6.55 -14.25
N PHE A 7 -18.13 5.76 -13.22
CA PHE A 7 -16.95 5.97 -12.38
C PHE A 7 -15.81 5.08 -12.87
N LEU A 8 -14.68 5.70 -13.20
CA LEU A 8 -13.45 5.03 -13.59
C LEU A 8 -12.33 5.43 -12.64
N TRP A 9 -11.88 4.47 -11.83
CA TRP A 9 -10.80 4.65 -10.87
C TRP A 9 -9.51 4.08 -11.44
N HIS A 10 -8.52 4.93 -11.69
CA HIS A 10 -7.19 4.51 -12.10
C HIS A 10 -6.25 4.49 -10.89
N MET A 11 -5.96 3.30 -10.39
CA MET A 11 -5.08 3.09 -9.24
C MET A 11 -3.67 2.76 -9.72
N HIS A 12 -2.77 3.71 -9.54
CA HIS A 12 -1.39 3.60 -9.97
C HIS A 12 -0.42 3.93 -8.84
N GLN A 13 0.62 3.10 -8.74
CA GLN A 13 1.85 3.42 -8.02
C GLN A 13 3.05 3.09 -8.92
N PRO A 14 4.08 3.94 -8.97
CA PRO A 14 5.38 3.60 -9.54
C PRO A 14 5.93 2.29 -8.95
N PHE A 15 6.84 1.64 -9.68
CA PHE A 15 7.56 0.49 -9.15
C PHE A 15 8.71 0.96 -8.27
N TYR A 16 8.60 0.73 -6.96
CA TYR A 16 9.53 1.25 -5.94
C TYR A 16 10.59 0.24 -5.49
N LYS A 17 10.55 -0.99 -5.97
CA LYS A 17 11.54 -2.00 -5.59
C LYS A 17 12.84 -1.78 -6.35
N ASP A 18 13.93 -1.57 -5.61
CA ASP A 18 15.28 -1.65 -6.13
C ASP A 18 15.61 -3.13 -6.39
N LEU A 19 15.74 -3.50 -7.66
CA LEU A 19 16.02 -4.89 -8.06
C LEU A 19 17.45 -5.33 -7.79
N VAL A 20 18.39 -4.42 -7.54
CA VAL A 20 19.77 -4.76 -7.14
C VAL A 20 19.80 -5.03 -5.64
N ARG A 21 19.23 -4.13 -4.85
CA ARG A 21 19.22 -4.24 -3.38
C ARG A 21 18.13 -5.17 -2.83
N GLN A 22 17.15 -5.53 -3.66
CA GLN A 22 15.97 -6.32 -3.29
C GLN A 22 15.14 -5.71 -2.15
N CYS A 23 15.14 -4.37 -2.04
CA CYS A 23 14.36 -3.63 -1.08
C CYS A 23 13.54 -2.52 -1.75
N TYR A 24 12.46 -2.12 -1.10
CA TYR A 24 11.63 -1.00 -1.50
C TYR A 24 12.25 0.30 -1.00
N VAL A 25 12.47 1.25 -1.92
CA VAL A 25 13.04 2.56 -1.55
C VAL A 25 12.00 3.50 -0.97
N MET A 26 10.72 3.22 -1.22
CA MET A 26 9.59 3.97 -0.70
C MET A 26 8.40 3.03 -0.45
N PRO A 27 7.71 3.14 0.70
CA PRO A 27 6.61 2.25 1.08
C PRO A 27 5.25 2.67 0.52
N TRP A 28 5.19 3.49 -0.53
CA TRP A 28 3.94 4.12 -0.97
C TRP A 28 2.87 3.13 -1.40
N ALA A 29 3.23 2.00 -2.02
CA ALA A 29 2.27 0.94 -2.33
C ALA A 29 1.59 0.41 -1.05
N TYR A 30 2.36 0.17 0.01
CA TYR A 30 1.82 -0.26 1.32
C TYR A 30 0.99 0.83 1.99
N LEU A 31 1.50 2.07 2.06
CA LEU A 31 0.82 3.17 2.74
C LEU A 31 -0.51 3.54 2.06
N HIS A 32 -0.54 3.64 0.73
CA HIS A 32 -1.80 3.86 0.01
C HIS A 32 -2.69 2.62 0.03
N GLY A 33 -2.12 1.41 0.03
CA GLY A 33 -2.86 0.17 0.19
C GLY A 33 -3.68 0.13 1.48
N THR A 34 -3.03 0.44 2.60
CA THR A 34 -3.64 0.40 3.95
C THR A 34 -4.55 1.59 4.25
N LYS A 35 -4.28 2.75 3.63
CA LYS A 35 -5.09 3.96 3.85
C LYS A 35 -6.24 4.12 2.86
N ASP A 36 -5.93 4.16 1.56
CA ASP A 36 -6.87 4.64 0.54
C ASP A 36 -7.52 3.46 -0.23
N TYR A 37 -6.73 2.53 -0.74
CA TYR A 37 -7.23 1.47 -1.63
C TYR A 37 -8.17 0.49 -0.92
N LEU A 38 -7.82 0.09 0.30
CA LEU A 38 -8.68 -0.78 1.11
C LEU A 38 -10.04 -0.14 1.38
N GLY A 39 -10.07 1.15 1.74
CA GLY A 39 -11.30 1.88 2.01
C GLY A 39 -12.20 1.95 0.78
N MET A 40 -11.63 2.21 -0.39
CA MET A 40 -12.40 2.25 -1.65
C MET A 40 -13.00 0.89 -2.03
N ALA A 41 -12.23 -0.19 -1.85
CA ALA A 41 -12.72 -1.54 -2.09
C ALA A 41 -13.83 -1.94 -1.09
N ALA A 42 -13.69 -1.57 0.18
CA ALA A 42 -14.70 -1.80 1.21
C ALA A 42 -16.00 -1.05 0.90
N LEU A 43 -15.92 0.24 0.56
CA LEU A 43 -17.07 1.07 0.19
C LEU A 43 -17.79 0.53 -1.04
N ALA A 44 -17.07 -0.01 -2.03
CA ALA A 44 -17.71 -0.65 -3.20
C ALA A 44 -18.62 -1.82 -2.80
N GLY A 45 -18.30 -2.54 -1.71
CA GLY A 45 -19.15 -3.60 -1.16
C GLY A 45 -20.40 -3.08 -0.44
N GLU A 46 -20.36 -1.86 0.09
CA GLU A 46 -21.52 -1.21 0.76
C GLU A 46 -22.55 -0.66 -0.24
N PHE A 47 -22.13 -0.35 -1.47
CA PHE A 47 -22.99 0.21 -2.52
C PHE A 47 -23.05 -0.70 -3.78
N PRO A 48 -23.64 -1.91 -3.68
CA PRO A 48 -23.62 -2.89 -4.77
C PRO A 48 -24.39 -2.45 -6.02
N ASP A 49 -25.37 -1.55 -5.87
CA ASP A 49 -26.14 -0.99 -7.00
C ASP A 49 -25.39 0.13 -7.75
N LEU A 50 -24.28 0.64 -7.19
CA LEU A 50 -23.46 1.67 -7.83
C LEU A 50 -22.39 1.02 -8.71
N HIS A 51 -22.51 1.19 -10.03
CA HIS A 51 -21.56 0.63 -10.97
C HIS A 51 -20.26 1.44 -10.99
N GLN A 52 -19.14 0.78 -10.70
CA GLN A 52 -17.81 1.39 -10.64
C GLN A 52 -16.78 0.47 -11.30
N THR A 53 -15.82 1.05 -12.01
CA THR A 53 -14.72 0.31 -12.64
C THR A 53 -13.40 0.69 -12.01
N PHE A 54 -12.65 -0.31 -11.53
CA PHE A 54 -11.31 -0.13 -10.98
C PHE A 54 -10.27 -0.69 -11.96
N ASN A 55 -9.36 0.17 -12.40
CA ASN A 55 -8.17 -0.23 -13.13
C ASN A 55 -6.98 -0.22 -12.16
N LEU A 56 -6.39 -1.39 -11.93
CA LEU A 56 -5.20 -1.57 -11.10
C LEU A 56 -4.00 -1.79 -12.02
N VAL A 57 -2.99 -0.93 -11.93
CA VAL A 57 -1.78 -1.09 -12.75
C VAL A 57 -0.94 -2.26 -12.23
N PRO A 58 -0.33 -3.10 -13.09
CA PRO A 58 0.43 -4.28 -12.65
C PRO A 58 1.55 -3.97 -11.66
N SER A 59 2.23 -2.82 -11.81
CA SER A 59 3.26 -2.37 -10.86
C SER A 59 2.70 -2.20 -9.45
N LEU A 60 1.48 -1.68 -9.30
CA LEU A 60 0.83 -1.56 -8.01
C LEU A 60 0.53 -2.95 -7.42
N VAL A 61 -0.08 -3.83 -8.22
CA VAL A 61 -0.54 -5.16 -7.76
C VAL A 61 0.63 -6.00 -7.24
N VAL A 62 1.73 -6.10 -7.99
CA VAL A 62 2.90 -6.90 -7.59
C VAL A 62 3.47 -6.44 -6.24
N GLN A 63 3.55 -5.12 -6.02
CA GLN A 63 4.09 -4.59 -4.77
C GLN A 63 3.16 -4.84 -3.59
N LEU A 64 1.85 -4.63 -3.77
CA LEU A 64 0.85 -4.96 -2.75
C LEU A 64 0.89 -6.44 -2.36
N GLU A 65 1.02 -7.34 -3.33
CA GLU A 65 1.14 -8.78 -3.09
C GLU A 65 2.41 -9.13 -2.31
N GLU A 66 3.54 -8.50 -2.61
CA GLU A 66 4.78 -8.71 -1.86
C GLU A 66 4.66 -8.22 -0.41
N TYR A 67 4.03 -7.07 -0.15
CA TYR A 67 3.74 -6.60 1.21
C TYR A 67 2.79 -7.56 1.94
N ALA A 68 1.68 -7.96 1.31
CA ALA A 68 0.69 -8.87 1.90
C ALA A 68 1.29 -10.24 2.25
N CYS A 69 2.23 -10.75 1.44
CA CYS A 69 2.93 -12.00 1.69
C CYS A 69 4.16 -11.87 2.61
N ARG A 70 4.43 -10.69 3.19
CA ARG A 70 5.64 -10.40 3.98
C ARG A 70 6.95 -10.70 3.23
N LYS A 71 6.95 -10.52 1.92
CA LYS A 71 8.14 -10.64 1.05
C LYS A 71 8.81 -9.30 0.79
N ALA A 72 8.05 -8.20 0.90
CA ALA A 72 8.61 -6.86 0.78
C ALA A 72 9.58 -6.57 1.93
N ARG A 73 10.70 -5.94 1.61
CA ARG A 73 11.67 -5.40 2.57
C ARG A 73 11.73 -3.89 2.40
N ASP A 74 11.40 -3.17 3.45
CA ASP A 74 11.43 -1.72 3.57
C ASP A 74 11.86 -1.41 5.01
N GLU A 75 12.74 -0.44 5.22
CA GLU A 75 13.25 -0.11 6.55
C GLU A 75 12.13 0.32 7.50
N CYS A 76 11.20 1.14 7.03
CA CYS A 76 10.08 1.62 7.85
C CYS A 76 9.14 0.47 8.20
N PHE A 77 8.83 -0.40 7.24
CA PHE A 77 8.03 -1.60 7.47
C PHE A 77 8.71 -2.59 8.42
N ASP A 78 10.00 -2.88 8.21
CA ASP A 78 10.77 -3.78 9.08
C ASP A 78 10.80 -3.24 10.52
N LEU A 79 10.99 -1.93 10.70
CA LEU A 79 10.99 -1.28 12.01
C LEU A 79 9.61 -1.28 12.68
N ALA A 80 8.54 -1.00 11.92
CA ALA A 80 7.17 -0.97 12.42
C ALA A 80 6.66 -2.34 12.94
N PHE A 81 7.18 -3.44 12.39
CA PHE A 81 6.78 -4.80 12.77
C PHE A 81 7.83 -5.54 13.61
N LYS A 82 8.92 -4.89 14.00
CA LYS A 82 9.95 -5.48 14.87
C LYS A 82 9.41 -5.68 16.29
N PRO A 83 9.63 -6.84 16.94
CA PRO A 83 9.23 -7.06 18.33
C PRO A 83 9.86 -6.01 19.26
N VAL A 84 9.08 -5.51 20.22
CA VAL A 84 9.49 -4.40 21.11
C VAL A 84 10.73 -4.75 21.94
N ASP A 85 10.86 -6.02 22.33
CA ASP A 85 11.99 -6.58 23.06
C ASP A 85 13.26 -6.75 22.21
N GLU A 86 13.14 -6.68 20.88
CA GLU A 86 14.26 -6.70 19.93
C GLU A 86 14.68 -5.29 19.45
N LEU A 87 13.96 -4.22 19.86
CA LEU A 87 14.29 -2.84 19.49
C LEU A 87 15.57 -2.36 20.18
N SER A 88 16.55 -1.94 19.37
CA SER A 88 17.73 -1.22 19.83
C SER A 88 17.41 0.23 20.19
N ASP A 89 18.34 0.92 20.85
CA ASP A 89 18.20 2.35 21.13
C ASP A 89 18.17 3.20 19.85
N GLU A 90 18.87 2.75 18.80
CA GLU A 90 18.85 3.37 17.48
C GLU A 90 17.47 3.18 16.82
N ASP A 91 16.93 1.96 16.84
CA ASP A 91 15.57 1.67 16.35
C ASP A 91 14.53 2.58 17.01
N ARG A 92 14.61 2.75 18.34
CA ARG A 92 13.69 3.62 19.11
C ARG A 92 13.80 5.08 18.69
N THR A 93 15.02 5.55 18.46
CA THR A 93 15.27 6.93 17.99
C THR A 93 14.69 7.13 16.60
N LEU A 94 14.95 6.20 15.68
CA LEU A 94 14.40 6.23 14.32
C LEU A 94 12.88 6.19 14.30
N ILE A 95 12.24 5.42 15.20
CA ILE A 95 10.78 5.41 15.31
C ILE A 95 10.24 6.81 15.65
N ILE A 96 10.81 7.48 16.66
CA ILE A 96 10.38 8.82 17.09
C ILE A 96 10.58 9.86 15.98
N GLU A 97 11.62 9.72 15.16
CA GLU A 97 11.92 10.66 14.08
C GLU A 97 11.05 10.45 12.83
N ARG A 98 10.62 9.22 12.56
CA ARG A 98 9.99 8.83 11.28
C ARG A 98 8.49 8.58 11.36
N PHE A 99 7.92 8.38 12.55
CA PHE A 99 6.49 8.10 12.78
C PHE A 99 5.84 9.17 13.67
#